data_AF-A0A7V9Q9A1-F1
#
_entry.id   AF-A0A7V9Q9A1-F1
#
_cell.length_a   1.000
_cell.length_b   1.000
_cell.length_c   1.000
_cell.angle_alpha   90.00
_cell.angle_beta   90.00
_cell.angle_gamma   90.00
#
_symmetry.space_group_name_H-M   'P 1'
#
loop_
_entity.id
_entity.type
_entity.pdbx_description
1 polymer ?
#
loop_
_entity_poly.entity_id
_entity_poly.type
_entity_poly.pdbx_seq_one_letter_code
_entity_poly.pdbx_strand_id
1 'polypeptide(L)'
;MSLIELLRSRFIGQPLPVPADIPDADLPAGVRLLQGTLIPRIGGLLSRLSGPASAVTLGSMIVVHPRARLTPRLLAHEMEHVRQWREDALFPLRYSLATLRFGYHQNPYEVSARAAEAASAKSPPIEDLS
;
A
#
# COMPACT_ATOMS: atom_id res chain seq x y z
N MET A 1 24.38 -18.97 -2.15
CA MET A 1 23.18 -18.13 -2.33
C MET A 1 22.71 -18.27 -3.78
N SER A 2 21.49 -18.78 -4.03
CA SER A 2 21.03 -19.16 -5.37
C SER A 2 20.51 -17.96 -6.17
N LEU A 3 20.70 -17.95 -7.50
CA LEU A 3 20.13 -16.96 -8.42
C LEU A 3 18.60 -16.84 -8.28
N ILE A 4 17.93 -17.95 -7.92
CA ILE A 4 16.49 -18.00 -7.67
C ILE A 4 16.11 -17.20 -6.41
N GLU A 5 16.95 -17.20 -5.37
CA GLU A 5 16.74 -16.38 -4.17
C GLU A 5 17.07 -14.90 -4.40
N LEU A 6 18.08 -14.62 -5.23
CA LEU A 6 18.41 -13.25 -5.63
C LEU A 6 17.29 -12.63 -6.48
N LEU A 7 16.65 -13.42 -7.33
CA LEU A 7 15.47 -12.98 -8.10
C LEU A 7 14.24 -12.87 -7.19
N ARG A 8 13.97 -13.85 -6.33
CA ARG A 8 12.85 -13.78 -5.36
C ARG A 8 12.94 -12.59 -4.42
N SER A 9 14.11 -12.31 -3.85
CA SER A 9 14.35 -11.15 -2.96
C SER A 9 14.15 -9.81 -3.67
N ARG A 10 14.40 -9.75 -4.99
CA ARG A 10 14.14 -8.56 -5.80
C ARG A 10 12.68 -8.41 -6.23
N PHE A 11 11.94 -9.51 -6.36
CA PHE A 11 10.55 -9.53 -6.83
C PHE A 11 9.51 -9.45 -5.71
N ILE A 12 9.73 -10.13 -4.59
CA ILE A 12 8.76 -10.21 -3.48
C ILE A 12 9.08 -9.19 -2.39
N GLY A 13 10.29 -8.62 -2.41
CA GLY A 13 10.75 -7.73 -1.36
C GLY A 13 11.07 -8.48 -0.07
N GLN A 14 11.87 -7.86 0.79
CA GLN A 14 12.17 -8.41 2.11
C GLN A 14 10.99 -8.12 3.05
N PRO A 15 10.64 -9.02 3.99
CA PRO A 15 9.68 -8.70 5.05
C PRO A 15 10.08 -7.39 5.72
N LEU A 16 9.18 -6.41 5.69
CA LEU A 16 9.40 -5.14 6.36
C LEU A 16 8.79 -5.29 7.77
N PRO A 17 9.58 -5.19 8.85
CA PRO A 17 9.01 -5.13 10.19
C PRO A 17 8.06 -3.94 10.26
N VAL A 18 6.94 -4.13 10.96
CA VAL A 18 6.00 -3.06 11.24
C VAL A 18 6.78 -1.97 12.00
N PRO A 19 6.78 -0.71 11.52
CA PRO A 19 7.39 0.40 12.26
C PRO A 19 6.85 0.43 13.69
N ALA A 20 7.71 0.67 14.69
CA ALA A 20 7.34 0.63 16.10
C ALA A 20 6.28 1.69 16.50
N ASP A 21 6.07 2.70 15.65
CA ASP A 21 5.04 3.72 15.76
C ASP A 21 3.68 3.28 15.17
N ILE A 22 3.60 2.05 14.65
CA ILE A 22 2.38 1.41 14.17
C ILE A 22 2.12 0.20 15.10
N PRO A 23 1.03 0.20 15.87
CA PRO A 23 0.68 -0.94 16.72
C PRO A 23 0.57 -2.23 15.89
N ASP A 24 1.23 -3.31 16.31
CA ASP A 24 1.12 -4.63 15.66
C ASP A 24 -0.34 -5.12 15.57
N ALA A 25 -1.22 -4.63 16.44
CA ALA A 25 -2.65 -4.92 16.49
C ALA A 25 -3.45 -4.36 15.30
N ASP A 26 -2.88 -3.44 14.50
CA ASP A 26 -3.61 -2.71 13.46
C ASP A 26 -3.52 -3.35 12.07
N LEU A 27 -2.68 -4.37 11.87
CA LEU A 27 -2.63 -5.12 10.62
C LEU A 27 -3.63 -6.29 10.65
N PRO A 28 -4.68 -6.29 9.82
CA PRO A 28 -5.64 -7.38 9.82
C PRO A 28 -4.97 -8.69 9.36
N ALA A 29 -5.51 -9.80 9.86
CA ALA A 29 -4.98 -11.13 9.62
C ALA A 29 -4.69 -11.37 8.12
N GLY A 30 -3.50 -11.88 7.85
CA GLY A 30 -3.03 -12.23 6.51
C GLY A 30 -2.46 -11.09 5.68
N VAL A 31 -2.43 -9.84 6.18
CA VAL A 31 -1.72 -8.74 5.53
C VAL A 31 -0.21 -8.90 5.72
N ARG A 32 0.57 -8.69 4.65
CA ARG A 32 2.03 -8.80 4.66
C ARG A 32 2.66 -7.50 4.19
N LEU A 33 3.55 -6.94 5.01
CA LEU A 33 4.39 -5.80 4.63
C LEU A 33 5.71 -6.28 4.06
N LEU A 34 6.04 -5.78 2.88
CA LEU A 34 7.22 -6.15 2.11
C LEU A 34 7.92 -4.87 1.67
N GLN A 35 9.24 -4.89 1.53
CA GLN A 35 10.02 -3.78 0.98
C GLN A 35 10.64 -4.18 -0.36
N GLY A 36 10.32 -3.49 -1.44
CA GLY A 36 10.73 -3.89 -2.80
C GLY A 36 10.69 -2.76 -3.83
N THR A 37 11.47 -2.90 -4.92
CA THR A 37 11.66 -1.84 -5.94
C THR A 37 10.95 -2.10 -7.26
N LEU A 38 10.51 -3.33 -7.54
CA LEU A 38 10.10 -3.73 -8.88
C LEU A 38 8.62 -3.43 -9.16
N ILE A 39 7.74 -3.70 -8.20
CA ILE A 39 6.29 -3.48 -8.33
C ILE A 39 5.92 -1.98 -8.33
N PRO A 40 6.54 -1.13 -7.50
CA PRO A 40 6.29 0.32 -7.56
C PRO A 40 6.72 0.99 -8.87
N ARG A 41 7.68 0.40 -9.58
CA ARG A 41 8.10 0.86 -10.92
C ARG A 41 7.06 0.55 -12.00
N ILE A 42 6.36 -0.58 -11.89
CA ILE A 42 5.28 -0.94 -12.82
C ILE A 42 4.03 -0.10 -12.52
N GLY A 43 3.70 0.14 -11.24
CA GLY A 43 2.61 1.04 -10.84
C GLY A 43 2.80 2.48 -11.32
N GLY A 44 4.03 3.01 -11.26
CA GLY A 44 4.36 4.33 -11.81
C GLY A 44 4.20 4.42 -13.34
N LEU A 45 4.52 3.33 -14.06
CA LEU A 45 4.44 3.28 -15.52
C LEU A 45 2.99 3.29 -16.05
N LEU A 46 2.06 2.63 -15.35
CA LEU A 46 0.63 2.59 -15.73
C LEU A 46 -0.14 3.86 -15.34
N SER A 47 0.39 4.68 -14.42
CA SER A 47 -0.33 5.80 -13.80
C SER A 47 0.06 7.20 -14.30
N ARG A 48 1.02 7.30 -15.24
CA ARG A 48 1.65 8.59 -15.67
C ARG A 48 2.13 9.44 -14.48
N LEU A 49 2.54 8.81 -13.38
CA LEU A 49 3.12 9.49 -12.22
C LEU A 49 4.61 9.78 -12.50
N SER A 50 5.07 10.99 -12.16
CA SER A 50 6.44 11.48 -12.44
C SER A 50 7.56 10.78 -11.64
N GLY A 51 7.28 9.64 -10.98
CA GLY A 51 8.22 8.91 -10.13
C GLY A 51 7.66 7.56 -9.65
N PRO A 52 8.51 6.72 -9.02
CA PRO A 52 8.09 5.44 -8.47
C PRO A 52 7.08 5.65 -7.33
N ALA A 53 6.05 4.79 -7.26
CA ALA A 53 5.07 4.83 -6.17
C ALA A 53 5.73 4.58 -4.80
N SER A 54 5.21 5.21 -3.75
CA SER A 54 5.74 5.07 -2.38
C SER A 54 5.47 3.68 -1.81
N ALA A 55 4.30 3.12 -2.10
CA ALA A 55 3.95 1.73 -1.83
C ALA A 55 2.96 1.25 -2.92
N VAL A 56 2.74 -0.07 -2.98
CA VAL A 56 1.75 -0.69 -3.85
C VAL A 56 1.08 -1.83 -3.11
N THR A 57 -0.24 -1.87 -3.18
CA THR A 57 -1.05 -3.00 -2.70
C THR A 57 -1.26 -4.06 -3.79
N LEU A 58 -1.04 -5.33 -3.44
CA LEU A 58 -1.33 -6.51 -4.24
C LEU A 58 -2.06 -7.56 -3.40
N GLY A 59 -3.38 -7.57 -3.48
CA GLY A 59 -4.21 -8.44 -2.64
C GLY A 59 -4.06 -8.08 -1.16
N SER A 60 -3.47 -8.99 -0.38
CA SER A 60 -3.12 -8.73 1.04
C SER A 60 -1.66 -8.33 1.25
N MET A 61 -0.90 -8.10 0.19
CA MET A 61 0.51 -7.69 0.28
C MET A 61 0.64 -6.19 0.04
N ILE A 62 1.37 -5.50 0.91
CA ILE A 62 1.73 -4.09 0.74
C ILE A 62 3.24 -4.04 0.53
N VAL A 63 3.65 -3.58 -0.64
CA VAL A 63 5.07 -3.48 -1.04
C VAL A 63 5.50 -2.02 -0.97
N VAL A 64 6.30 -1.67 0.03
CA VAL A 64 6.85 -0.33 0.25
C VAL A 64 8.14 -0.14 -0.54
N HIS A 65 8.27 0.98 -1.24
CA HIS A 65 9.50 1.31 -1.93
C HIS A 65 10.63 1.61 -0.92
N PRO A 66 11.90 1.17 -1.13
CA PRO A 66 12.96 1.33 -0.13
C PRO A 66 13.31 2.78 0.24
N ARG A 67 12.96 3.74 -0.63
CA ARG A 67 13.15 5.18 -0.39
C ARG A 67 11.93 5.85 0.24
N ALA A 68 10.82 5.13 0.38
CA ALA A 68 9.63 5.63 1.03
C ALA A 68 9.66 5.26 2.51
N ARG A 69 9.25 6.19 3.37
CA ARG A 69 8.99 5.89 4.78
C ARG A 69 7.53 5.42 4.90
N LEU A 70 7.33 4.25 5.50
CA LEU A 70 6.00 3.82 5.89
C LEU A 70 5.54 4.71 7.06
N THR A 71 4.46 5.46 6.85
CA THR A 71 3.84 6.33 7.85
C THR A 71 2.44 5.78 8.18
N PRO A 72 1.85 6.11 9.34
CA PRO A 72 0.48 5.69 9.66
C PRO A 72 -0.53 6.07 8.57
N ARG A 73 -0.38 7.28 7.99
CA ARG A 73 -1.19 7.74 6.87
C ARG A 73 -1.00 6.88 5.62
N LEU A 74 0.24 6.64 5.21
CA LEU A 74 0.53 5.78 4.05
C LEU A 74 0.02 4.35 4.29
N LEU A 75 0.13 3.83 5.50
CA LEU A 75 -0.42 2.51 5.82
C LEU A 75 -1.95 2.50 5.72
N ALA A 76 -2.64 3.50 6.27
CA ALA A 76 -4.10 3.62 6.17
C ALA A 76 -4.57 3.69 4.71
N HIS A 77 -3.83 4.39 3.85
CA HIS A 77 -4.08 4.42 2.41
C HIS A 77 -4.00 3.02 1.79
N GLU A 78 -2.90 2.31 1.99
CA GLU A 78 -2.70 0.97 1.40
C GLU A 78 -3.68 -0.06 2.00
N MET A 79 -4.03 0.09 3.27
CA MET A 79 -5.05 -0.75 3.93
C MET A 79 -6.44 -0.61 3.30
N GLU A 80 -6.80 0.58 2.84
CA GLU A 80 -8.04 0.78 2.08
C GLU A 80 -8.01 0.05 0.74
N HIS A 81 -6.87 0.00 0.04
CA HIS A 81 -6.72 -0.82 -1.16
C HIS A 81 -6.78 -2.32 -0.87
N VAL A 82 -6.22 -2.78 0.26
CA VAL A 82 -6.38 -4.17 0.71
C VAL A 82 -7.85 -4.51 0.92
N ARG A 83 -8.60 -3.62 1.59
CA ARG A 83 -10.04 -3.78 1.81
C ARG A 83 -10.80 -3.83 0.47
N GLN A 84 -10.54 -2.88 -0.43
CA GLN A 84 -11.15 -2.82 -1.76
C GLN A 84 -10.88 -4.09 -2.57
N TRP A 85 -9.67 -4.65 -2.50
CA TRP A 85 -9.33 -5.91 -3.18
C TRP A 85 -10.06 -7.11 -2.57
N ARG A 86 -10.19 -7.16 -1.24
CA ARG A 86 -10.91 -8.23 -0.54
C ARG A 86 -12.41 -8.23 -0.88
N GLU A 87 -12.99 -7.05 -1.07
CA GLU A 87 -14.40 -6.90 -1.44
C GLU A 87 -14.66 -7.11 -2.93
N ASP A 88 -13.70 -6.76 -3.78
CA ASP A 88 -13.81 -6.90 -5.23
C ASP A 88 -12.51 -7.48 -5.82
N ALA A 89 -12.54 -8.76 -6.21
CA ALA A 89 -11.41 -9.41 -6.87
C ALA A 89 -11.03 -8.77 -8.23
N LEU A 90 -11.95 -8.04 -8.87
CA LEU A 90 -11.71 -7.28 -10.10
C LEU A 90 -11.20 -5.85 -9.82
N PHE A 91 -10.97 -5.49 -8.56
CA PHE A 91 -10.45 -4.20 -8.14
C PHE A 91 -9.26 -3.71 -9.00
N PRO A 92 -8.21 -4.51 -9.31
CA PRO A 92 -7.07 -4.00 -10.07
C PRO A 92 -7.45 -3.53 -11.48
N LEU A 93 -8.38 -4.24 -12.12
CA LEU A 93 -8.89 -3.89 -13.45
C LEU A 93 -9.75 -2.63 -13.38
N ARG A 94 -10.65 -2.56 -12.40
CA ARG A 94 -11.54 -1.41 -12.22
C ARG A 94 -10.79 -0.16 -11.81
N TYR A 95 -9.80 -0.30 -10.93
CA TYR A 95 -8.87 0.76 -10.57
C TYR A 95 -8.15 1.27 -11.81
N SER A 96 -7.60 0.37 -12.64
CA SER A 96 -6.87 0.77 -13.86
C SER A 96 -7.79 1.50 -14.83
N LEU A 97 -9.01 1.00 -15.06
CA LEU A 97 -10.00 1.66 -15.92
C LEU A 97 -10.44 3.02 -15.36
N ALA A 98 -10.64 3.11 -14.05
CA ALA A 98 -11.00 4.37 -13.39
C ALA A 98 -9.86 5.39 -13.48
N THR A 99 -8.61 4.97 -13.30
CA THR A 99 -7.42 5.82 -13.51
C THR A 99 -7.32 6.29 -14.95
N LEU A 100 -7.61 5.44 -15.95
CA LEU A 100 -7.63 5.86 -17.35
C LEU A 100 -8.77 6.85 -17.65
N ARG A 101 -9.94 6.67 -17.03
CA ARG A 101 -11.14 7.48 -17.28
C ARG A 101 -11.12 8.84 -16.57
N PHE A 102 -10.65 8.87 -15.32
CA PHE A 102 -10.74 10.05 -14.44
C PHE A 102 -9.37 10.63 -14.08
N GLY A 103 -8.27 9.93 -14.40
CA GLY A 103 -6.95 10.24 -13.87
C GLY A 103 -6.75 9.72 -12.45
N TYR A 104 -5.49 9.66 -12.01
CA TYR A 104 -5.11 9.15 -10.69
C TYR A 104 -5.78 9.91 -9.53
N HIS A 105 -5.76 11.25 -9.56
CA HIS A 105 -6.28 12.07 -8.46
C HIS A 105 -7.81 12.07 -8.31
N GLN A 106 -8.56 11.76 -9.37
CA GLN A 106 -10.03 11.69 -9.31
C GLN A 106 -10.56 10.25 -9.39
N ASN A 107 -9.68 9.25 -9.38
CA ASN A 107 -10.08 7.86 -9.27
C ASN A 107 -10.85 7.66 -7.94
N PRO A 108 -12.09 7.14 -7.94
CA PRO A 108 -12.88 6.96 -6.72
C PRO A 108 -12.20 6.09 -5.67
N TYR A 109 -11.40 5.09 -6.08
CA TYR A 109 -10.64 4.24 -5.16
C TYR A 109 -9.55 5.03 -4.43
N GLU A 110 -8.89 5.93 -5.15
CA GLU A 110 -7.87 6.85 -4.63
C GLU A 110 -8.46 7.94 -3.72
N VAL A 111 -9.67 8.41 -4.04
CA VAL A 111 -10.43 9.33 -3.17
C VAL A 111 -10.77 8.66 -1.84
N SER A 112 -11.24 7.41 -1.87
CA SER A 112 -11.50 6.63 -0.65
C SER A 112 -10.22 6.43 0.18
N ALA A 113 -9.11 6.06 -0.46
CA ALA A 113 -7.83 5.87 0.22
C ALA A 113 -7.33 7.16 0.89
N ARG A 114 -7.46 8.32 0.23
CA ARG A 114 -7.17 9.63 0.84
C ARG A 114 -8.11 9.99 1.99
N ALA A 115 -9.38 9.58 1.94
CA ALA A 115 -10.29 9.77 3.06
C ALA A 115 -9.85 8.93 4.28
N ALA A 116 -9.37 7.70 4.06
CA ALA A 116 -8.78 6.86 5.11
C ALA A 116 -7.51 7.48 5.73
N GLU A 117 -6.62 8.07 4.91
CA GLU A 117 -5.48 8.83 5.43
C GLU A 117 -5.90 9.97 6.37
N ALA A 118 -6.91 10.73 5.97
CA ALA A 118 -7.40 11.89 6.72
C ALA A 118 -8.09 11.46 8.02
N ALA A 119 -8.73 10.29 8.05
CA ALA A 119 -9.30 9.72 9.25
C ALA A 119 -8.22 9.23 10.23
N SER A 120 -7.19 8.54 9.74
CA SER A 120 -6.05 8.08 10.55
C SER A 120 -5.30 9.23 11.22
N ALA A 121 -5.20 10.39 10.57
CA ALA A 121 -4.58 11.58 11.15
C ALA A 121 -5.41 12.26 12.27
N LYS A 122 -6.70 11.92 12.40
CA LYS A 122 -7.64 12.52 13.36
C LYS A 122 -7.87 11.67 14.62
N SER A 123 -7.39 10.43 14.65
CA SER A 123 -7.46 9.62 15.87
C SER A 123 -6.58 10.26 16.94
N PRO A 124 -7.14 10.68 18.10
CA PRO A 124 -6.32 11.15 19.21
C PRO A 124 -5.37 10.03 19.66
N PRO A 125 -4.20 10.34 20.24
CA PRO A 125 -3.42 9.33 20.94
C PRO A 125 -4.33 8.63 21.94
N ILE A 126 -4.28 7.29 21.98
CA ILE A 126 -5.02 6.50 22.96
C ILE A 126 -4.52 6.95 24.34
N GLU A 127 -5.28 7.83 24.99
CA GLU A 127 -5.09 8.12 26.40
C GLU A 127 -5.50 6.85 27.16
N ASP A 128 -4.51 6.30 27.86
CA ASP A 128 -4.61 5.14 28.73
C ASP A 128 -5.79 5.32 29.70
N LEU A 129 -6.86 4.56 29.49
CA LEU A 129 -8.00 4.53 30.41
C LEU A 129 -7.57 3.75 31.65
N SER A 130 -7.09 4.51 32.64
CA SER A 130 -6.86 4.07 34.02
C SER A 130 -8.17 3.72 34.72
#